data_AF-A0A7C1CI55-F1
#
_entry.id   AF-A0A7C1CI55-F1
#
_cell.length_a   1.000
_cell.length_b   1.000
_cell.length_c   1.000
_cell.angle_alpha   90.00
_cell.angle_beta   90.00
_cell.angle_gamma   90.00
#
_symmetry.space_group_name_H-M   'P 1'
#
loop_
_entity.id
_entity.type
_entity.pdbx_description
1 polymer ?
#
loop_
_entity_poly.entity_id
_entity_poly.type
_entity_poly.pdbx_seq_one_letter_code
_entity_poly.pdbx_strand_id
1 'polypeptide(L)'
;MKKPISEHSIGVELVSSMGETTSRRERDTPFKICVLGDFSGRTSRGVMEPAGNRRVVSVDRDNIDDVLEGMNVRLNLEAAGTSVTIEFSCLEDFHPDALFTSPGLFAELRDIRDKLLDSRTYNAARAQLQGLIDDPAVRPAAKKQQDTPSRKDGDNLLDEIIGEAAESPTPREGSTSLPDMDAFLRAIVKPHLIPGEDPEQARLTALLDAAISGFMAEVMHQPAFQALESSWRGLQFLCSRIETDETLQVFLLDITADELAKDLSTHDNPSRSAVYRLLADEVTDSPWSLIIGNYTFAHGDAATLGRMARVAYAAGAPFIAHADPVLVGCRDLGGSPDPATWSAFPDRESLAAWTELRHQAEAVFLGLAMPRFLLRLPYGPDTEPIEGFDFEEMAGDPVHEHYLWGNPAFACAYLLAEAFTRSGWDMRPGEVNDVESLPLHVFPEQGESRVKPCAEILLTDEAADIIMDAGIMTLATLKNTDTARLVRFQSLAEPLSGLAGRWVPA
;
A
#
# COMPACT_ATOMS: atom_id res chain seq x y z
N MET A 1 61.69 -27.41 -32.50
CA MET A 1 62.87 -26.68 -31.94
C MET A 1 62.42 -25.24 -31.71
N LYS A 2 62.28 -24.72 -30.48
CA LYS A 2 63.29 -24.33 -29.46
C LYS A 2 64.10 -23.05 -29.82
N LYS A 3 63.59 -21.88 -29.37
CA LYS A 3 64.20 -20.74 -28.58
C LYS A 3 65.62 -20.18 -28.96
N PRO A 4 66.12 -19.07 -28.35
CA PRO A 4 65.52 -17.96 -27.56
C PRO A 4 65.93 -16.55 -28.10
N ILE A 5 65.59 -15.41 -27.46
CA ILE A 5 66.40 -14.54 -26.53
C ILE A 5 65.65 -13.16 -26.51
N SER A 6 65.55 -12.31 -25.47
CA SER A 6 65.97 -12.24 -24.05
C SER A 6 65.02 -11.33 -23.24
N GLU A 7 65.16 -11.31 -21.90
CA GLU A 7 64.57 -10.31 -20.99
C GLU A 7 65.36 -8.99 -20.99
N HIS A 8 64.71 -7.86 -20.66
CA HIS A 8 65.34 -6.73 -19.96
C HIS A 8 64.41 -6.20 -18.88
N SER A 9 64.90 -6.21 -17.65
CA SER A 9 64.22 -5.72 -16.45
C SER A 9 64.27 -4.20 -16.35
N ILE A 10 63.14 -3.55 -16.05
CA ILE A 10 63.11 -2.23 -15.43
C ILE A 10 62.28 -2.38 -14.15
N GLY A 11 62.87 -2.01 -13.02
CA GLY A 11 62.24 -2.14 -11.70
C GLY A 11 61.42 -0.91 -11.32
N VAL A 12 60.24 -1.18 -10.78
CA VAL A 12 59.64 -0.54 -9.59
C VAL A 12 59.53 0.99 -9.59
N GLU A 13 58.28 1.47 -9.69
CA GLU A 13 57.67 2.13 -8.52
C GLU A 13 56.18 1.78 -8.44
N LEU A 14 55.82 0.93 -7.46
CA LEU A 14 54.47 0.44 -7.22
C LEU A 14 53.80 1.35 -6.18
N VAL A 15 52.90 2.24 -6.62
CA VAL A 15 52.03 3.01 -5.72
C VAL A 15 50.76 2.20 -5.43
N SER A 16 50.91 1.09 -4.70
CA SER A 16 49.81 0.18 -4.35
C SER A 16 49.26 0.45 -2.95
N SER A 17 48.80 1.67 -2.67
CA SER A 17 48.18 2.03 -1.39
C SER A 17 46.74 2.55 -1.50
N MET A 18 46.28 2.98 -2.69
CA MET A 18 44.90 3.45 -2.85
C MET A 18 43.88 2.31 -3.00
N GLY A 19 44.14 1.31 -3.86
CA GLY A 19 43.18 0.22 -4.15
C GLY A 19 42.91 -0.76 -2.99
N GLU A 20 43.90 -1.04 -2.14
CA GLU A 20 43.69 -1.81 -0.91
C GLU A 20 42.94 -1.00 0.15
N THR A 21 43.06 0.34 0.14
CA THR A 21 42.39 1.20 1.14
C THR A 21 40.92 1.44 0.79
N THR A 22 40.56 1.60 -0.49
CA THR A 22 39.15 1.73 -0.91
C THR A 22 38.39 0.42 -0.73
N SER A 23 38.90 -0.69 -1.29
CA SER A 23 38.26 -2.02 -1.18
C SER A 23 38.20 -2.57 0.25
N ARG A 24 38.97 -2.02 1.19
CA ARG A 24 38.84 -2.32 2.63
C ARG A 24 37.79 -1.45 3.29
N ARG A 25 37.74 -0.14 2.98
CA ARG A 25 36.71 0.77 3.51
C ARG A 25 35.31 0.36 3.08
N GLU A 26 35.13 -0.08 1.84
CA GLU A 26 33.86 -0.64 1.36
C GLU A 26 33.47 -1.85 2.23
N ARG A 27 34.37 -2.84 2.38
CA ARG A 27 34.12 -4.02 3.24
C ARG A 27 33.76 -3.72 4.70
N ASP A 28 34.29 -2.64 5.26
CA ASP A 28 34.00 -2.20 6.64
C ASP A 28 32.78 -1.22 6.73
N THR A 29 32.09 -0.91 5.61
CA THR A 29 30.92 -0.01 5.58
C THR A 29 29.61 -0.78 5.81
N PRO A 30 28.67 -0.29 6.64
CA PRO A 30 27.37 -0.96 6.83
C PRO A 30 26.46 -0.89 5.61
N PHE A 31 25.69 -1.95 5.38
CA PHE A 31 24.61 -2.01 4.40
C PHE A 31 23.36 -1.28 4.94
N LYS A 32 23.22 -0.02 4.55
CA LYS A 32 22.13 0.85 5.02
C LYS A 32 21.00 0.94 4.01
N ILE A 33 19.80 0.53 4.42
CA ILE A 33 18.56 0.60 3.63
C ILE A 33 17.75 1.82 4.08
N CYS A 34 17.37 2.69 3.16
CA CYS A 34 16.46 3.81 3.43
C CYS A 34 15.09 3.55 2.78
N VAL A 35 14.04 3.50 3.59
CA VAL A 35 12.65 3.29 3.18
C VAL A 35 11.94 4.63 3.13
N LEU A 36 11.38 4.98 1.97
CA LEU A 36 10.59 6.18 1.76
C LEU A 36 9.11 5.79 1.60
N GLY A 37 8.18 6.55 2.18
CA GLY A 37 6.74 6.32 2.00
C GLY A 37 5.88 7.21 2.90
N ASP A 38 4.55 7.11 2.77
CA ASP A 38 3.61 7.75 3.69
C ASP A 38 3.29 6.80 4.86
N PHE A 39 4.04 6.93 5.94
CA PHE A 39 3.88 6.10 7.15
C PHE A 39 3.07 6.82 8.23
N SER A 40 3.07 8.14 8.22
CA SER A 40 2.24 8.94 9.12
C SER A 40 0.78 9.08 8.67
N GLY A 41 0.42 8.67 7.46
CA GLY A 41 -0.94 8.71 6.90
C GLY A 41 -1.34 10.09 6.33
N ARG A 42 -0.36 10.95 5.99
CA ARG A 42 -0.57 12.34 5.56
C ARG A 42 -1.47 12.48 4.34
N THR A 43 -1.38 11.56 3.38
CA THR A 43 -2.15 11.58 2.13
C THR A 43 -3.65 11.48 2.42
N SER A 44 -4.07 10.57 3.31
CA SER A 44 -5.48 10.42 3.74
C SER A 44 -6.06 11.70 4.37
N ARG A 45 -5.19 12.50 5.00
CA ARG A 45 -5.55 13.75 5.69
C ARG A 45 -5.46 14.99 4.79
N GLY A 46 -5.00 14.85 3.54
CA GLY A 46 -4.72 15.98 2.66
C GLY A 46 -3.60 16.91 3.17
N VAL A 47 -2.72 16.40 4.04
CA VAL A 47 -1.64 17.20 4.65
C VAL A 47 -0.38 17.07 3.81
N MET A 48 0.25 18.21 3.50
CA MET A 48 1.49 18.27 2.73
C MET A 48 2.50 19.18 3.42
N GLU A 49 3.62 18.61 3.84
CA GLU A 49 4.68 19.29 4.60
C GLU A 49 6.00 19.38 3.80
N PRO A 50 6.78 20.47 3.96
CA PRO A 50 8.06 20.61 3.28
C PRO A 50 9.08 19.55 3.72
N ALA A 51 9.73 18.89 2.76
CA ALA A 51 10.74 17.86 3.04
C ALA A 51 11.99 18.38 3.80
N GLY A 52 12.21 19.70 3.85
CA GLY A 52 13.36 20.34 4.51
C GLY A 52 13.55 19.98 5.99
N ASN A 53 12.46 19.83 6.74
CA ASN A 53 12.52 19.55 8.19
C ASN A 53 12.48 18.06 8.53
N ARG A 54 12.36 17.17 7.52
CA ARG A 54 12.26 15.74 7.73
C ARG A 54 13.55 15.17 8.33
N ARG A 55 13.38 14.10 9.11
CA ARG A 55 14.46 13.33 9.71
C ARG A 55 14.31 11.88 9.30
N VAL A 56 15.44 11.23 9.11
CA VAL A 56 15.51 9.79 8.90
C VAL A 56 15.60 9.13 10.28
N VAL A 57 14.79 8.10 10.52
CA VAL A 57 14.68 7.37 11.80
C VAL A 57 15.22 5.96 11.61
N SER A 58 16.00 5.43 12.56
CA SER A 58 16.44 4.02 12.52
C SER A 58 15.29 3.11 12.93
N VAL A 59 15.05 2.04 12.18
CA VAL A 59 13.99 1.07 12.48
C VAL A 59 14.55 -0.35 12.43
N ASP A 60 14.17 -1.17 13.40
CA ASP A 60 14.45 -2.59 13.48
C ASP A 60 13.18 -3.33 13.94
N ARG A 61 13.29 -4.63 14.26
CA ARG A 61 12.15 -5.43 14.71
C ARG A 61 11.72 -5.12 16.15
N ASP A 62 12.62 -4.56 16.97
CA ASP A 62 12.45 -4.39 18.42
C ASP A 62 11.93 -2.97 18.74
N ASN A 63 12.07 -1.99 17.82
CA ASN A 63 11.62 -0.60 17.99
C ASN A 63 10.49 -0.14 17.03
N ILE A 64 9.96 -1.01 16.16
CA ILE A 64 9.01 -0.61 15.10
C ILE A 64 7.75 0.08 15.65
N ASP A 65 7.22 -0.38 16.80
CA ASP A 65 6.06 0.22 17.46
C ASP A 65 6.42 1.58 18.11
N ASP A 66 7.58 1.72 18.76
CA ASP A 66 8.06 3.02 19.29
C ASP A 66 8.17 4.09 18.19
N VAL A 67 8.58 3.68 16.98
CA VAL A 67 8.67 4.55 15.79
C VAL A 67 7.27 4.92 15.29
N LEU A 68 6.33 3.97 15.31
CA LEU A 68 4.93 4.19 14.93
C LEU A 68 4.25 5.19 15.88
N GLU A 69 4.31 4.96 17.20
CA GLU A 69 3.81 5.89 18.21
C GLU A 69 4.46 7.28 18.05
N GLY A 70 5.78 7.33 17.90
CA GLY A 70 6.54 8.57 17.71
C GLY A 70 6.13 9.36 16.47
N MET A 71 5.68 8.70 15.39
CA MET A 71 5.18 9.36 14.18
C MET A 71 3.76 9.94 14.31
N ASN A 72 3.04 9.66 15.40
CA ASN A 72 1.66 10.08 15.62
C ASN A 72 0.78 9.71 14.39
N VAL A 73 0.78 8.42 14.03
CA VAL A 73 0.08 7.91 12.85
C VAL A 73 -1.42 8.11 13.02
N ARG A 74 -2.05 8.75 12.02
CA ARG A 74 -3.51 8.93 11.99
C ARG A 74 -4.08 8.78 10.60
N LEU A 75 -5.24 8.18 10.52
CA LEU A 75 -5.96 7.93 9.28
C LEU A 75 -7.33 8.60 9.35
N ASN A 76 -7.71 9.35 8.31
CA ASN A 76 -9.08 9.79 8.14
C ASN A 76 -9.79 8.82 7.22
N LEU A 77 -10.87 8.20 7.69
CA LEU A 77 -11.74 7.32 6.91
C LEU A 77 -13.12 7.94 6.76
N GLU A 78 -13.76 7.69 5.63
CA GLU A 78 -15.18 7.99 5.44
C GLU A 78 -15.98 6.71 5.67
N ALA A 79 -16.68 6.65 6.79
CA ALA A 79 -17.42 5.47 7.24
C ALA A 79 -18.87 5.89 7.53
N ALA A 80 -19.86 5.22 6.96
CA ALA A 80 -21.29 5.55 7.16
C ALA A 80 -21.67 7.02 6.84
N GLY A 81 -20.95 7.69 5.93
CA GLY A 81 -21.14 9.13 5.65
C GLY A 81 -20.56 10.08 6.71
N THR A 82 -19.86 9.55 7.72
CA THR A 82 -19.16 10.31 8.76
C THR A 82 -17.64 10.16 8.58
N SER A 83 -16.90 11.26 8.68
CA SER A 83 -15.43 11.20 8.74
C SER A 83 -14.98 10.80 10.14
N VAL A 84 -14.29 9.66 10.27
CA VAL A 84 -13.71 9.16 11.52
C VAL A 84 -12.19 9.24 11.42
N THR A 85 -11.54 9.84 12.42
CA THR A 85 -10.08 9.77 12.56
C THR A 85 -9.71 8.61 13.48
N ILE A 86 -8.91 7.69 12.98
CA ILE A 86 -8.31 6.60 13.76
C ILE A 86 -6.85 6.96 14.03
N GLU A 87 -6.38 6.79 15.26
CA GLU A 87 -4.97 6.93 15.64
C GLU A 87 -4.37 5.53 15.82
N PHE A 88 -3.11 5.36 15.42
CA PHE A 88 -2.36 4.10 15.55
C PHE A 88 -1.10 4.35 16.36
N SER A 89 -0.81 3.45 17.28
CA SER A 89 0.33 3.49 18.22
C SER A 89 1.23 2.25 18.10
N CYS A 90 0.69 1.13 17.66
CA CYS A 90 1.44 -0.10 17.37
C CYS A 90 0.85 -0.85 16.17
N LEU A 91 1.54 -1.89 15.69
CA LEU A 91 1.08 -2.75 14.59
C LEU A 91 -0.20 -3.53 14.92
N GLU A 92 -0.46 -3.80 16.20
CA GLU A 92 -1.68 -4.48 16.66
C GLU A 92 -2.93 -3.60 16.48
N ASP A 93 -2.79 -2.27 16.41
CA ASP A 93 -3.93 -1.35 16.19
C ASP A 93 -4.59 -1.52 14.81
N PHE A 94 -3.94 -2.22 13.87
CA PHE A 94 -4.52 -2.64 12.58
C PHE A 94 -5.33 -3.95 12.67
N HIS A 95 -5.28 -4.68 13.79
CA HIS A 95 -6.00 -5.94 13.97
C HIS A 95 -7.51 -5.68 14.20
N PRO A 96 -8.43 -6.52 13.68
CA PRO A 96 -9.88 -6.30 13.84
C PRO A 96 -10.34 -6.16 15.29
N ASP A 97 -9.73 -6.89 16.24
CA ASP A 97 -10.06 -6.77 17.67
C ASP A 97 -9.66 -5.41 18.26
N ALA A 98 -8.53 -4.83 17.83
CA ALA A 98 -8.12 -3.49 18.24
C ALA A 98 -9.03 -2.41 17.62
N LEU A 99 -9.36 -2.54 16.33
CA LEU A 99 -10.33 -1.66 15.66
C LEU A 99 -11.72 -1.72 16.31
N PHE A 100 -12.19 -2.91 16.68
CA PHE A 100 -13.47 -3.12 17.36
C PHE A 100 -13.49 -2.59 18.80
N THR A 101 -12.34 -2.58 19.48
CA THR A 101 -12.22 -2.02 20.83
C THR A 101 -12.03 -0.49 20.82
N SER A 102 -11.51 0.08 19.73
CA SER A 102 -11.23 1.50 19.52
C SER A 102 -12.42 2.42 19.86
N PRO A 103 -12.21 3.53 20.60
CA PRO A 103 -13.28 4.34 21.19
C PRO A 103 -14.10 5.20 20.21
N GLY A 104 -13.82 5.13 18.90
CA GLY A 104 -14.57 5.87 17.86
C GLY A 104 -15.48 4.98 17.03
N LEU A 105 -14.90 4.00 16.34
CA LEU A 105 -15.51 3.37 15.16
C LEU A 105 -16.65 2.39 15.49
N PHE A 106 -16.48 1.54 16.50
CA PHE A 106 -17.44 0.48 16.88
C PHE A 106 -18.13 0.71 18.22
N ALA A 107 -17.83 1.82 18.91
CA ALA A 107 -18.27 2.06 20.28
C ALA A 107 -19.80 1.93 20.45
N GLU A 108 -20.61 2.54 19.57
CA GLU A 108 -22.07 2.46 19.63
C GLU A 108 -22.61 1.06 19.31
N LEU A 109 -22.03 0.36 18.33
CA LEU A 109 -22.43 -1.00 17.95
C LEU A 109 -22.15 -2.00 19.08
N ARG A 110 -20.98 -1.89 19.73
CA ARG A 110 -20.63 -2.66 20.93
C ARG A 110 -21.57 -2.36 22.09
N ASP A 111 -21.88 -1.08 22.32
CA ASP A 111 -22.84 -0.63 23.33
C ASP A 111 -24.25 -1.21 23.10
N ILE A 112 -24.69 -1.38 21.85
CA ILE A 112 -25.96 -2.02 21.51
C ILE A 112 -25.86 -3.54 21.70
N ARG A 113 -24.74 -4.16 21.32
CA ARG A 113 -24.46 -5.60 21.47
C ARG A 113 -24.54 -6.03 22.95
N ASP A 114 -23.83 -5.31 23.82
CA ASP A 114 -23.82 -5.60 25.26
C ASP A 114 -25.22 -5.46 25.88
N LYS A 115 -25.98 -4.44 25.47
CA LYS A 115 -27.37 -4.23 25.94
C LYS A 115 -28.36 -5.25 25.38
N LEU A 116 -28.10 -5.84 24.21
CA LEU A 116 -28.86 -6.98 23.67
C LEU A 116 -28.53 -8.29 24.39
N LEU A 117 -27.30 -8.48 24.86
CA LEU A 117 -26.86 -9.67 25.57
C LEU A 117 -27.41 -9.70 27.02
N ASP A 118 -27.45 -8.57 27.73
CA ASP A 118 -28.13 -8.51 29.05
C ASP A 118 -29.66 -8.53 28.91
N SER A 119 -30.27 -9.61 29.42
CA SER A 119 -31.72 -9.82 29.47
C SER A 119 -32.51 -8.71 30.17
N ARG A 120 -31.87 -7.85 30.98
CA ARG A 120 -32.51 -6.71 31.65
C ARG A 120 -32.63 -5.48 30.76
N THR A 121 -31.66 -5.24 29.88
CA THR A 121 -31.63 -4.11 28.94
C THR A 121 -32.19 -4.45 27.58
N TYR A 122 -32.36 -5.74 27.26
CA TYR A 122 -32.89 -6.27 26.00
C TYR A 122 -34.08 -5.48 25.41
N ASN A 123 -35.11 -5.17 26.22
CA ASN A 123 -36.29 -4.42 25.73
C ASN A 123 -35.96 -2.96 25.35
N ALA A 124 -34.97 -2.34 25.99
CA ALA A 124 -34.52 -0.98 25.66
C ALA A 124 -33.60 -0.96 24.44
N ALA A 125 -32.66 -1.91 24.35
CA ALA A 125 -31.82 -2.12 23.16
C ALA A 125 -32.67 -2.41 21.92
N ARG A 126 -33.71 -3.25 22.08
CA ARG A 126 -34.72 -3.47 21.05
C ARG A 126 -35.50 -2.23 20.69
N ALA A 127 -35.96 -1.44 21.66
CA ALA A 127 -36.68 -0.20 21.34
C ALA A 127 -35.78 0.80 20.57
N GLN A 128 -34.47 0.83 20.84
CA GLN A 128 -33.51 1.59 20.04
C GLN A 128 -33.38 1.01 18.63
N LEU A 129 -33.02 -0.26 18.48
CA LEU A 129 -32.92 -0.96 17.18
C LEU A 129 -34.21 -0.90 16.36
N GLN A 130 -35.37 -0.92 17.00
CA GLN A 130 -36.67 -0.94 16.33
C GLN A 130 -37.17 0.48 16.02
N GLY A 131 -36.83 1.50 16.83
CA GLY A 131 -36.99 2.91 16.46
C GLY A 131 -36.10 3.29 15.28
N LEU A 132 -34.87 2.76 15.24
CA LEU A 132 -33.95 2.81 14.10
C LEU A 132 -34.55 2.17 12.82
N ILE A 133 -35.46 1.19 12.95
CA ILE A 133 -36.11 0.50 11.82
C ILE A 133 -37.45 1.15 11.38
N ASP A 134 -38.25 1.68 12.32
CA ASP A 134 -39.67 2.05 12.10
C ASP A 134 -39.96 3.56 11.91
N ASP A 135 -38.96 4.43 11.67
CA ASP A 135 -39.18 5.87 11.45
C ASP A 135 -40.13 6.15 10.25
N PRO A 136 -41.26 6.87 10.45
CA PRO A 136 -42.24 7.18 9.41
C PRO A 136 -41.74 7.95 8.19
N ALA A 137 -40.52 8.49 8.18
CA ALA A 137 -39.95 9.26 7.06
C ALA A 137 -39.89 8.47 5.72
N VAL A 138 -39.92 7.14 5.73
CA VAL A 138 -39.85 6.30 4.52
C VAL A 138 -41.03 5.33 4.41
N ARG A 139 -42.24 5.85 4.18
CA ARG A 139 -43.28 5.06 3.50
C ARG A 139 -42.95 4.96 2.01
N PRO A 140 -42.85 3.74 1.42
CA PRO A 140 -42.66 3.63 -0.02
C PRO A 140 -43.88 4.20 -0.74
N ALA A 141 -43.65 5.15 -1.63
CA ALA A 141 -44.70 5.65 -2.52
C ALA A 141 -45.23 4.49 -3.37
N ALA A 142 -46.46 4.05 -3.09
CA ALA A 142 -47.11 3.01 -3.85
C ALA A 142 -47.14 3.41 -5.34
N LYS A 143 -46.51 2.61 -6.20
CA LYS A 143 -46.49 2.82 -7.65
C LYS A 143 -47.94 2.81 -8.17
N LYS A 144 -48.52 3.99 -8.40
CA LYS A 144 -49.73 4.12 -9.21
C LYS A 144 -49.37 3.67 -10.62
N GLN A 145 -50.16 2.73 -11.15
CA GLN A 145 -50.04 2.29 -12.53
C GLN A 145 -50.22 3.48 -13.47
N GLN A 146 -49.47 3.47 -14.57
CA GLN A 146 -49.58 4.46 -15.62
C GLN A 146 -50.88 4.23 -16.40
N ASP A 147 -51.87 5.10 -16.19
CA ASP A 147 -52.94 5.33 -17.16
C ASP A 147 -52.60 6.56 -18.01
N THR A 148 -52.77 6.42 -19.33
CA THR A 148 -52.41 7.39 -20.35
C THR A 148 -53.18 8.72 -20.19
N PRO A 149 -52.51 9.89 -20.23
CA PRO A 149 -53.21 11.17 -20.09
C PRO A 149 -53.98 11.55 -21.37
N SER A 150 -55.29 11.75 -21.22
CA SER A 150 -56.09 12.44 -22.23
C SER A 150 -55.85 13.96 -22.12
N ARG A 151 -55.62 14.62 -23.25
CA ARG A 151 -55.20 16.02 -23.36
C ARG A 151 -56.39 16.98 -23.32
N LYS A 152 -56.27 18.10 -22.59
CA LYS A 152 -56.80 19.43 -22.96
C LYS A 152 -56.30 20.55 -22.04
N ASP A 153 -55.81 21.62 -22.68
CA ASP A 153 -55.97 23.08 -22.45
C ASP A 153 -56.28 23.57 -21.00
N GLY A 154 -55.70 24.66 -20.49
CA GLY A 154 -54.80 25.68 -21.06
C GLY A 154 -54.68 26.88 -20.09
N ASP A 155 -53.85 27.87 -20.42
CA ASP A 155 -53.78 29.23 -19.82
C ASP A 155 -53.59 29.37 -18.30
N ASN A 156 -52.34 29.62 -17.87
CA ASN A 156 -51.89 30.99 -17.53
C ASN A 156 -50.49 31.00 -16.87
N LEU A 157 -49.49 31.31 -17.70
CA LEU A 157 -48.34 32.10 -17.23
C LEU A 157 -48.80 33.57 -17.16
N LEU A 158 -48.23 34.36 -16.23
CA LEU A 158 -48.54 35.78 -15.96
C LEU A 158 -49.68 36.07 -14.97
N ASP A 159 -49.59 35.51 -13.76
CA ASP A 159 -49.72 36.32 -12.54
C ASP A 159 -48.32 36.26 -11.86
N GLU A 160 -47.47 37.28 -12.05
CA GLU A 160 -47.37 38.43 -11.13
C GLU A 160 -46.61 38.01 -9.85
N ILE A 161 -45.28 37.88 -9.85
CA ILE A 161 -44.31 39.01 -9.84
C ILE A 161 -44.91 40.28 -9.20
N ILE A 162 -45.11 40.26 -7.89
CA ILE A 162 -45.04 41.41 -6.95
C ILE A 162 -45.05 40.84 -5.52
N GLY A 163 -44.17 41.33 -4.63
CA GLY A 163 -44.29 41.04 -3.18
C GLY A 163 -43.01 40.67 -2.42
N GLU A 164 -41.93 41.47 -2.50
CA GLU A 164 -40.94 41.47 -1.41
C GLU A 164 -41.56 42.08 -0.14
N ALA A 165 -41.42 41.39 1.01
CA ALA A 165 -40.76 41.93 2.23
C ALA A 165 -41.08 41.11 3.50
N ALA A 166 -40.03 40.85 4.29
CA ALA A 166 -40.01 40.59 5.75
C ALA A 166 -40.76 39.32 6.27
N GLU A 167 -40.27 38.50 7.20
CA GLU A 167 -39.37 38.74 8.35
C GLU A 167 -38.54 37.46 8.67
N SER A 168 -37.45 37.62 9.43
CA SER A 168 -36.69 36.50 10.02
C SER A 168 -37.09 36.26 11.48
N PRO A 169 -37.19 35.00 11.93
CA PRO A 169 -37.01 34.66 13.33
C PRO A 169 -35.75 33.79 13.55
N THR A 170 -34.82 34.37 14.32
CA THR A 170 -33.82 33.75 15.22
C THR A 170 -33.59 32.23 15.19
N PRO A 171 -32.31 31.75 15.13
CA PRO A 171 -32.01 30.35 15.38
C PRO A 171 -32.33 29.98 16.84
N ARG A 172 -33.01 28.84 17.04
CA ARG A 172 -33.08 28.18 18.35
C ARG A 172 -31.84 27.31 18.53
N GLU A 173 -31.07 27.57 19.58
CA GLU A 173 -30.11 26.61 20.10
C GLU A 173 -30.85 25.38 20.64
N GLY A 174 -30.24 24.20 20.50
CA GLY A 174 -30.62 23.00 21.27
C GLY A 174 -31.05 21.78 20.45
N SER A 175 -30.07 21.06 19.88
CA SER A 175 -29.94 19.58 19.91
C SER A 175 -28.92 19.12 18.86
N THR A 176 -27.70 18.79 19.31
CA THR A 176 -26.76 17.96 18.54
C THR A 176 -27.23 16.51 18.61
N SER A 177 -27.96 16.08 17.60
CA SER A 177 -28.26 14.66 17.32
C SER A 177 -27.96 14.42 15.84
N LEU A 178 -27.00 13.55 15.55
CA LEU A 178 -26.53 13.22 14.20
C LEU A 178 -27.67 12.57 13.38
N PRO A 179 -28.14 13.16 12.26
CA PRO A 179 -29.33 12.65 11.58
C PRO A 179 -29.16 11.43 10.65
N ASP A 180 -27.95 10.87 10.51
CA ASP A 180 -27.63 9.93 9.40
C ASP A 180 -27.30 8.48 9.83
N MET A 181 -27.09 8.22 11.12
CA MET A 181 -26.79 6.87 11.65
C MET A 181 -27.93 5.86 11.34
N ASP A 182 -29.18 6.34 11.42
CA ASP A 182 -30.40 5.60 11.15
C ASP A 182 -30.49 5.11 9.70
N ALA A 183 -29.91 5.84 8.74
CA ALA A 183 -29.91 5.44 7.33
C ALA A 183 -28.91 4.30 7.08
N PHE A 184 -27.76 4.33 7.76
CA PHE A 184 -26.69 3.34 7.65
C PHE A 184 -27.11 1.96 8.16
N LEU A 185 -27.67 1.89 9.37
CA LEU A 185 -28.17 0.62 9.95
C LEU A 185 -29.30 -0.01 9.10
N ARG A 186 -30.12 0.80 8.42
CA ARG A 186 -31.15 0.33 7.48
C ARG A 186 -30.59 -0.27 6.18
N ALA A 187 -29.40 0.15 5.75
CA ALA A 187 -28.76 -0.40 4.56
C ALA A 187 -28.20 -1.80 4.80
N ILE A 188 -27.52 -2.00 5.94
CA ILE A 188 -26.76 -3.22 6.26
C ILE A 188 -27.64 -4.40 6.66
N VAL A 189 -28.73 -4.17 7.41
CA VAL A 189 -29.60 -5.25 7.92
C VAL A 189 -30.47 -5.88 6.81
N LYS A 190 -30.62 -5.21 5.66
CA LYS A 190 -31.60 -5.55 4.62
C LYS A 190 -31.35 -6.85 3.83
N PRO A 191 -30.10 -7.30 3.57
CA PRO A 191 -29.85 -8.54 2.81
C PRO A 191 -30.00 -9.84 3.62
N HIS A 192 -29.79 -9.82 4.94
CA HIS A 192 -29.46 -11.03 5.72
C HIS A 192 -30.65 -11.72 6.43
N LEU A 193 -31.80 -11.79 5.76
CA LEU A 193 -33.05 -12.34 6.31
C LEU A 193 -33.18 -13.87 6.13
N ILE A 194 -32.55 -14.65 7.04
CA ILE A 194 -32.74 -16.11 7.13
C ILE A 194 -33.91 -16.46 8.11
N PRO A 195 -34.77 -17.48 7.85
CA PRO A 195 -35.92 -17.82 8.70
C PRO A 195 -35.80 -19.14 9.52
N GLY A 196 -36.07 -19.08 10.84
CA GLY A 196 -36.29 -20.21 11.78
C GLY A 196 -35.04 -20.69 12.55
N GLU A 197 -35.06 -21.06 13.85
CA GLU A 197 -36.10 -21.12 14.90
C GLU A 197 -35.54 -20.62 16.27
N ASP A 198 -36.29 -19.74 16.97
CA ASP A 198 -36.25 -19.32 18.41
C ASP A 198 -34.93 -18.79 19.08
N PRO A 199 -34.99 -17.90 20.10
CA PRO A 199 -35.92 -16.79 20.33
C PRO A 199 -35.36 -15.47 19.75
N GLU A 200 -36.21 -14.44 19.68
CA GLU A 200 -35.94 -13.17 18.99
C GLU A 200 -34.62 -12.46 19.39
N GLN A 201 -34.12 -12.68 20.62
CA GLN A 201 -32.84 -12.15 21.08
C GLN A 201 -31.66 -12.71 20.29
N ALA A 202 -31.58 -14.03 20.11
CA ALA A 202 -30.49 -14.67 19.37
C ALA A 202 -30.45 -14.22 17.91
N ARG A 203 -31.63 -14.10 17.28
CA ARG A 203 -31.76 -13.55 15.92
C ARG A 203 -31.26 -12.10 15.82
N LEU A 204 -31.59 -11.24 16.79
CA LEU A 204 -31.17 -9.84 16.78
C LEU A 204 -29.67 -9.69 17.03
N THR A 205 -29.10 -10.50 17.94
CA THR A 205 -27.65 -10.56 18.16
C THR A 205 -26.92 -11.00 16.88
N ALA A 206 -27.35 -12.09 16.24
CA ALA A 206 -26.75 -12.55 14.97
C ALA A 206 -26.86 -11.51 13.83
N LEU A 207 -27.96 -10.75 13.74
CA LEU A 207 -28.09 -9.66 12.77
C LEU A 207 -27.14 -8.48 13.07
N LEU A 208 -26.85 -8.22 14.35
CA LEU A 208 -25.90 -7.19 14.76
C LEU A 208 -24.45 -7.64 14.56
N ASP A 209 -24.10 -8.88 14.91
CA ASP A 209 -22.77 -9.44 14.67
C ASP A 209 -22.46 -9.47 13.17
N ALA A 210 -23.42 -9.87 12.32
CA ALA A 210 -23.28 -9.79 10.86
C ALA A 210 -23.11 -8.33 10.36
N ALA A 211 -23.76 -7.36 11.01
CA ALA A 211 -23.58 -5.94 10.67
C ALA A 211 -22.20 -5.40 11.09
N ILE A 212 -21.69 -5.82 12.27
CA ILE A 212 -20.34 -5.51 12.74
C ILE A 212 -19.30 -6.12 11.80
N SER A 213 -19.45 -7.39 11.42
CA SER A 213 -18.59 -8.08 10.45
C SER A 213 -18.57 -7.39 9.08
N GLY A 214 -19.74 -7.04 8.53
CA GLY A 214 -19.83 -6.33 7.26
C GLY A 214 -19.15 -4.95 7.31
N PHE A 215 -19.33 -4.21 8.41
CA PHE A 215 -18.72 -2.89 8.59
C PHE A 215 -17.20 -2.97 8.82
N MET A 216 -16.71 -3.99 9.54
CA MET A 216 -15.28 -4.24 9.68
C MET A 216 -14.61 -4.50 8.33
N ALA A 217 -15.19 -5.38 7.52
CA ALA A 217 -14.70 -5.61 6.15
C ALA A 217 -14.70 -4.31 5.33
N GLU A 218 -15.79 -3.55 5.34
CA GLU A 218 -15.88 -2.24 4.64
C GLU A 218 -14.77 -1.27 5.05
N VAL A 219 -14.45 -1.18 6.35
CA VAL A 219 -13.38 -0.32 6.89
C VAL A 219 -12.00 -0.82 6.46
N MET A 220 -11.74 -2.11 6.58
CA MET A 220 -10.45 -2.71 6.26
C MET A 220 -10.14 -2.70 4.76
N HIS A 221 -11.17 -2.72 3.91
CA HIS A 221 -11.05 -2.67 2.45
C HIS A 221 -11.07 -1.23 1.90
N GLN A 222 -11.08 -0.20 2.75
CA GLN A 222 -10.90 1.17 2.27
C GLN A 222 -9.46 1.37 1.77
N PRO A 223 -9.24 1.95 0.57
CA PRO A 223 -7.90 2.13 0.01
C PRO A 223 -6.94 2.91 0.92
N ALA A 224 -7.46 3.88 1.68
CA ALA A 224 -6.66 4.65 2.64
C ALA A 224 -6.18 3.79 3.83
N PHE A 225 -7.01 2.85 4.31
CA PHE A 225 -6.64 1.90 5.36
C PHE A 225 -5.62 0.90 4.85
N GLN A 226 -5.89 0.24 3.71
CA GLN A 226 -4.97 -0.72 3.10
C GLN A 226 -3.63 -0.09 2.74
N ALA A 227 -3.59 1.15 2.25
CA ALA A 227 -2.33 1.85 1.95
C ALA A 227 -1.47 2.08 3.20
N LEU A 228 -2.08 2.43 4.33
CA LEU A 228 -1.38 2.61 5.60
C LEU A 228 -0.95 1.27 6.21
N GLU A 229 -1.86 0.28 6.26
CA GLU A 229 -1.59 -1.06 6.78
C GLU A 229 -0.48 -1.75 5.97
N SER A 230 -0.53 -1.71 4.64
CA SER A 230 0.50 -2.32 3.77
C SER A 230 1.85 -1.62 3.85
N SER A 231 1.88 -0.32 4.15
CA SER A 231 3.14 0.41 4.42
C SER A 231 3.83 -0.11 5.67
N TRP A 232 3.09 -0.18 6.78
CA TRP A 232 3.62 -0.65 8.06
C TRP A 232 3.92 -2.15 8.06
N ARG A 233 3.05 -2.99 7.50
CA ARG A 233 3.31 -4.44 7.35
C ARG A 233 4.40 -4.76 6.33
N GLY A 234 4.60 -3.92 5.31
CA GLY A 234 5.75 -4.04 4.39
C GLY A 234 7.08 -3.77 5.10
N LEU A 235 7.12 -2.77 5.98
CA LEU A 235 8.28 -2.51 6.85
C LEU A 235 8.48 -3.64 7.88
N GLN A 236 7.40 -4.12 8.51
CA GLN A 236 7.43 -5.28 9.41
C GLN A 236 7.97 -6.53 8.70
N PHE A 237 7.52 -6.81 7.48
CA PHE A 237 8.01 -7.91 6.65
C PHE A 237 9.53 -7.82 6.43
N LEU A 238 10.07 -6.62 6.18
CA LEU A 238 11.51 -6.43 6.01
C LEU A 238 12.27 -6.61 7.34
N CYS A 239 11.87 -5.88 8.38
CA CYS A 239 12.57 -5.88 9.69
C CYS A 239 12.49 -7.24 10.42
N SER A 240 11.41 -8.01 10.25
CA SER A 240 11.27 -9.33 10.89
C SER A 240 12.08 -10.44 10.21
N ARG A 241 12.54 -10.23 8.97
CA ARG A 241 13.21 -11.25 8.14
C ARG A 241 14.71 -11.06 7.96
N ILE A 242 15.25 -9.92 8.38
CA ILE A 242 16.68 -9.61 8.29
C ILE A 242 17.25 -9.40 9.69
N GLU A 243 18.47 -9.86 9.93
CA GLU A 243 19.18 -9.57 11.19
C GLU A 243 19.83 -8.19 11.08
N THR A 244 19.27 -7.19 11.78
CA THR A 244 19.83 -5.83 11.84
C THR A 244 20.86 -5.71 12.97
N ASP A 245 22.01 -5.11 12.68
CA ASP A 245 23.13 -4.94 13.62
C ASP A 245 24.02 -3.71 13.25
N GLU A 246 25.31 -3.72 13.65
CA GLU A 246 26.26 -2.68 13.26
C GLU A 246 26.63 -2.73 11.76
N THR A 247 26.36 -3.85 11.07
CA THR A 247 26.69 -4.10 9.66
C THR A 247 25.50 -3.97 8.72
N LEU A 248 24.27 -4.23 9.17
CA LEU A 248 23.05 -4.08 8.37
C LEU A 248 22.00 -3.27 9.13
N GLN A 249 21.49 -2.20 8.51
CA GLN A 249 20.62 -1.22 9.18
C GLN A 249 19.48 -0.77 8.28
N VAL A 250 18.26 -0.69 8.83
CA VAL A 250 17.09 -0.14 8.16
C VAL A 250 16.75 1.23 8.74
N PHE A 251 16.36 2.14 7.86
CA PHE A 251 16.01 3.49 8.18
C PHE A 251 14.73 3.90 7.45
N LEU A 252 13.94 4.76 8.07
CA LEU A 252 12.65 5.22 7.58
C LEU A 252 12.65 6.74 7.39
N LEU A 253 12.16 7.17 6.23
CA LEU A 253 11.92 8.57 5.87
C LEU A 253 10.46 8.73 5.45
N ASP A 254 9.64 9.25 6.36
CA ASP A 254 8.22 9.50 6.13
C ASP A 254 8.03 10.73 5.20
N ILE A 255 7.67 10.48 3.94
CA ILE A 255 7.45 11.45 2.86
C ILE A 255 6.44 10.88 1.84
N THR A 256 5.38 11.61 1.50
CA THR A 256 4.39 11.15 0.51
C THR A 256 4.92 11.27 -0.92
N ALA A 257 4.30 10.56 -1.87
CA ALA A 257 4.68 10.64 -3.29
C ALA A 257 4.57 12.08 -3.83
N ASP A 258 3.50 12.79 -3.48
CA ASP A 258 3.30 14.19 -3.88
C ASP A 258 4.35 15.13 -3.28
N GLU A 259 4.75 14.91 -2.02
CA GLU A 259 5.80 15.68 -1.35
C GLU A 259 7.16 15.45 -2.01
N LEU A 260 7.49 14.20 -2.35
CA LEU A 260 8.69 13.82 -3.09
C LEU A 260 8.72 14.47 -4.48
N ALA A 261 7.65 14.33 -5.25
CA ALA A 261 7.54 14.92 -6.59
C ALA A 261 7.65 16.45 -6.56
N LYS A 262 7.01 17.10 -5.58
CA LYS A 262 7.04 18.56 -5.39
C LYS A 262 8.42 19.08 -4.97
N ASP A 263 9.09 18.42 -4.04
CA ASP A 263 10.45 18.83 -3.61
C ASP A 263 11.46 18.67 -4.76
N LEU A 264 11.41 17.53 -5.48
CA LEU A 264 12.27 17.28 -6.63
C LEU A 264 11.99 18.23 -7.81
N SER A 265 10.75 18.67 -8.03
CA SER A 265 10.38 19.59 -9.12
C SER A 265 10.57 21.08 -8.81
N THR A 266 10.79 21.45 -7.54
CA THR A 266 10.92 22.86 -7.09
C THR A 266 12.10 23.61 -7.75
N HIS A 267 13.15 22.89 -8.17
CA HIS A 267 14.33 23.46 -8.82
C HIS A 267 14.75 22.63 -10.04
N ASP A 268 15.30 23.26 -11.08
CA ASP A 268 15.75 22.55 -12.29
C ASP A 268 16.83 21.50 -12.00
N ASN A 269 17.71 21.78 -11.03
CA ASN A 269 18.73 20.86 -10.55
C ASN A 269 18.27 20.22 -9.22
N PRO A 270 18.09 18.88 -9.15
CA PRO A 270 17.66 18.21 -7.92
C PRO A 270 18.67 18.36 -6.77
N SER A 271 19.93 18.74 -7.00
CA SER A 271 20.92 18.96 -5.93
C SER A 271 20.58 20.10 -4.94
N ARG A 272 19.50 20.83 -5.19
CA ARG A 272 18.96 21.86 -4.27
C ARG A 272 17.70 21.40 -3.52
N SER A 273 17.20 20.20 -3.79
CA SER A 273 16.05 19.62 -3.12
C SER A 273 16.41 19.15 -1.70
N ALA A 274 15.45 19.13 -0.79
CA ALA A 274 15.67 18.56 0.54
C ALA A 274 15.90 17.04 0.48
N VAL A 275 15.26 16.35 -0.47
CA VAL A 275 15.46 14.92 -0.74
C VAL A 275 16.91 14.63 -1.13
N TYR A 276 17.52 15.41 -2.03
CA TYR A 276 18.93 15.23 -2.38
C TYR A 276 19.86 15.46 -1.19
N ARG A 277 19.61 16.50 -0.38
CA ARG A 277 20.40 16.75 0.83
C ARG A 277 20.36 15.56 1.80
N LEU A 278 19.17 15.00 2.06
CA LEU A 278 18.96 13.87 2.98
C LEU A 278 19.53 12.54 2.44
N LEU A 279 19.56 12.36 1.11
CA LEU A 279 19.93 11.08 0.49
C LEU A 279 21.33 11.05 -0.15
N ALA A 280 21.95 12.20 -0.43
CA ALA A 280 23.27 12.28 -1.05
C ALA A 280 24.27 13.12 -0.24
N ASP A 281 23.93 14.34 0.19
CA ASP A 281 24.91 15.25 0.84
C ASP A 281 25.21 14.89 2.31
N GLU A 282 24.16 14.75 3.13
CA GLU A 282 24.30 14.56 4.59
C GLU A 282 24.80 13.16 4.99
N VAL A 283 24.87 12.23 4.03
CA VAL A 283 25.24 10.83 4.25
C VAL A 283 26.61 10.48 3.66
N THR A 284 27.40 11.46 3.23
CA THR A 284 28.73 11.27 2.62
C THR A 284 29.70 10.40 3.45
N ASP A 285 29.67 10.51 4.79
CA ASP A 285 30.49 9.69 5.70
C ASP A 285 29.85 8.33 6.08
N SER A 286 28.55 8.15 5.85
CA SER A 286 27.80 6.92 6.21
C SER A 286 26.66 6.69 5.20
N PRO A 287 26.98 6.28 3.96
CA PRO A 287 26.06 6.44 2.85
C PRO A 287 25.01 5.34 2.77
N TRP A 288 23.94 5.60 2.03
CA TRP A 288 22.96 4.58 1.68
C TRP A 288 23.59 3.48 0.81
N SER A 289 23.11 2.26 1.00
CA SER A 289 23.44 1.09 0.18
C SER A 289 22.29 0.71 -0.74
N LEU A 290 21.06 0.93 -0.27
CA LEU A 290 19.83 0.78 -1.02
C LEU A 290 18.84 1.87 -0.56
N ILE A 291 18.07 2.40 -1.50
CA ILE A 291 16.93 3.27 -1.23
C ILE A 291 15.71 2.56 -1.81
N ILE A 292 14.63 2.40 -1.04
CA ILE A 292 13.35 1.89 -1.55
C ILE A 292 12.25 2.93 -1.38
N GLY A 293 11.41 3.08 -2.40
CA GLY A 293 10.22 3.90 -2.36
C GLY A 293 8.98 3.02 -2.30
N ASN A 294 8.22 3.12 -1.21
CA ASN A 294 6.90 2.56 -1.09
C ASN A 294 5.87 3.41 -1.88
N TYR A 295 6.10 3.50 -3.18
CA TYR A 295 5.27 4.18 -4.16
C TYR A 295 5.08 3.29 -5.39
N THR A 296 4.00 3.54 -6.11
CA THR A 296 3.71 2.97 -7.42
C THR A 296 3.95 4.05 -8.47
N PHE A 297 4.72 3.73 -9.52
CA PHE A 297 5.04 4.67 -10.59
C PHE A 297 4.50 4.21 -11.95
N ALA A 298 3.94 5.15 -12.69
CA ALA A 298 3.42 4.96 -14.05
C ALA A 298 4.12 5.92 -15.05
N HIS A 299 3.72 5.84 -16.33
CA HIS A 299 4.30 6.65 -17.42
C HIS A 299 4.29 8.16 -17.14
N GLY A 300 3.29 8.67 -16.41
CA GLY A 300 3.17 10.09 -16.05
C GLY A 300 4.26 10.58 -15.08
N ASP A 301 4.89 9.68 -14.32
CA ASP A 301 5.88 10.01 -13.29
C ASP A 301 7.31 10.11 -13.81
N ALA A 302 7.51 9.99 -15.13
CA ALA A 302 8.82 9.95 -15.76
C ALA A 302 9.75 11.11 -15.34
N ALA A 303 9.20 12.32 -15.17
CA ALA A 303 9.93 13.50 -14.73
C ALA A 303 10.40 13.41 -13.26
N THR A 304 9.58 12.82 -12.38
CA THR A 304 9.92 12.58 -10.97
C THR A 304 10.97 11.48 -10.85
N LEU A 305 10.77 10.36 -11.55
CA LEU A 305 11.74 9.25 -11.58
C LEU A 305 13.10 9.68 -12.16
N GLY A 306 13.14 10.49 -13.23
CA GLY A 306 14.42 10.98 -13.78
C GLY A 306 15.17 11.92 -12.84
N ARG A 307 14.44 12.68 -12.01
CA ARG A 307 15.05 13.48 -10.94
C ARG A 307 15.54 12.58 -9.81
N MET A 308 14.79 11.55 -9.45
CA MET A 308 15.18 10.55 -8.45
C MET A 308 16.39 9.71 -8.89
N ALA A 309 16.51 9.37 -10.17
CA ALA A 309 17.67 8.68 -10.75
C ALA A 309 18.97 9.45 -10.47
N ARG A 310 18.95 10.78 -10.63
CA ARG A 310 20.10 11.65 -10.34
C ARG A 310 20.42 11.74 -8.85
N VAL A 311 19.42 11.63 -7.97
CA VAL A 311 19.64 11.53 -6.51
C VAL A 311 20.28 10.18 -6.17
N ALA A 312 19.74 9.08 -6.69
CA ALA A 312 20.24 7.72 -6.50
C ALA A 312 21.69 7.54 -7.00
N TYR A 313 21.98 8.06 -8.20
CA TYR A 313 23.33 8.14 -8.76
C TYR A 313 24.30 8.93 -7.86
N ALA A 314 23.89 10.11 -7.38
CA ALA A 314 24.72 10.94 -6.51
C ALA A 314 24.96 10.31 -5.12
N ALA A 315 23.98 9.57 -4.59
CA ALA A 315 24.11 8.79 -3.36
C ALA A 315 25.00 7.54 -3.53
N GLY A 316 25.19 7.07 -4.76
CA GLY A 316 25.80 5.78 -5.06
C GLY A 316 24.96 4.61 -4.52
N ALA A 317 23.63 4.74 -4.54
CA ALA A 317 22.68 3.77 -4.01
C ALA A 317 21.45 3.71 -4.93
N PRO A 318 21.04 2.52 -5.43
CA PRO A 318 19.88 2.42 -6.30
C PRO A 318 18.59 2.76 -5.57
N PHE A 319 17.62 3.26 -6.33
CA PHE A 319 16.25 3.45 -5.91
C PHE A 319 15.35 2.35 -6.49
N ILE A 320 14.69 1.57 -5.63
CA ILE A 320 13.74 0.53 -6.02
C ILE A 320 12.31 0.91 -5.61
N ALA A 321 11.34 0.78 -6.51
CA ALA A 321 9.92 1.04 -6.23
C ALA A 321 8.98 0.10 -7.02
N HIS A 322 7.66 0.24 -6.86
CA HIS A 322 6.67 -0.54 -7.60
C HIS A 322 6.40 0.04 -8.99
N ALA A 323 6.38 -0.83 -10.00
CA ALA A 323 5.89 -0.52 -11.34
C ALA A 323 4.37 -0.68 -11.38
N ASP A 324 3.64 0.35 -11.81
CA ASP A 324 2.23 0.20 -12.15
C ASP A 324 2.07 -0.76 -13.36
N PRO A 325 1.15 -1.73 -13.34
CA PRO A 325 0.88 -2.61 -14.48
C PRO A 325 0.59 -1.89 -15.81
N VAL A 326 0.16 -0.61 -15.78
CA VAL A 326 -0.05 0.21 -16.97
C VAL A 326 1.26 0.47 -17.74
N LEU A 327 2.43 0.30 -17.11
CA LEU A 327 3.72 0.35 -17.78
C LEU A 327 3.89 -0.72 -18.86
N VAL A 328 3.26 -1.89 -18.69
CA VAL A 328 3.23 -2.98 -19.68
C VAL A 328 1.91 -3.05 -20.46
N GLY A 329 1.05 -2.03 -20.31
CA GLY A 329 -0.26 -1.97 -20.98
C GLY A 329 -1.37 -2.78 -20.29
N CYS A 330 -1.14 -3.28 -19.07
CA CYS A 330 -2.17 -3.93 -18.26
C CYS A 330 -2.90 -2.91 -17.37
N ARG A 331 -4.23 -2.98 -17.25
CA ARG A 331 -4.99 -2.06 -16.35
C ARG A 331 -5.32 -2.66 -14.99
N ASP A 332 -5.39 -3.98 -14.95
CA ASP A 332 -5.82 -4.79 -13.82
C ASP A 332 -5.14 -6.14 -14.02
N LEU A 333 -4.02 -6.31 -13.32
CA LEU A 333 -3.22 -7.52 -13.41
C LEU A 333 -3.96 -8.71 -12.81
N GLY A 334 -4.78 -8.46 -11.78
CA GLY A 334 -5.55 -9.46 -11.07
C GLY A 334 -6.71 -10.06 -11.86
N GLY A 335 -7.40 -9.25 -12.65
CA GLY A 335 -8.48 -9.67 -13.54
C GLY A 335 -8.05 -10.00 -14.97
N SER A 336 -6.94 -9.43 -15.47
CA SER A 336 -6.44 -9.63 -16.84
C SER A 336 -4.94 -10.02 -16.89
N PRO A 337 -4.55 -11.17 -16.30
CA PRO A 337 -3.16 -11.63 -16.26
C PRO A 337 -2.62 -12.13 -17.62
N ASP A 338 -3.48 -12.36 -18.61
CA ASP A 338 -3.08 -12.82 -19.95
C ASP A 338 -2.47 -11.66 -20.76
N PRO A 339 -1.17 -11.72 -21.15
CA PRO A 339 -0.51 -10.65 -21.88
C PRO A 339 -1.11 -10.37 -23.26
N ALA A 340 -1.84 -11.30 -23.87
CA ALA A 340 -2.55 -11.07 -25.13
C ALA A 340 -3.67 -10.00 -25.01
N THR A 341 -4.07 -9.65 -23.78
CA THR A 341 -5.09 -8.62 -23.50
C THR A 341 -4.50 -7.23 -23.22
N TRP A 342 -3.18 -7.14 -22.97
CA TRP A 342 -2.52 -5.90 -22.56
C TRP A 342 -2.47 -4.91 -23.74
N SER A 343 -3.13 -3.77 -23.55
CA SER A 343 -3.45 -2.82 -24.62
C SER A 343 -3.61 -1.37 -24.15
N ALA A 344 -3.41 -1.11 -22.86
CA ALA A 344 -3.56 0.21 -22.25
C ALA A 344 -2.29 1.05 -22.37
N PHE A 345 -1.92 1.40 -23.60
CA PHE A 345 -0.76 2.23 -23.85
C PHE A 345 -1.00 3.70 -23.46
N PRO A 346 0.04 4.41 -22.99
CA PRO A 346 -0.03 5.83 -22.64
C PRO A 346 -0.24 6.72 -23.88
N ASP A 347 -0.48 8.00 -23.65
CA ASP A 347 -0.39 9.01 -24.70
C ASP A 347 1.07 9.20 -25.17
N ARG A 348 1.25 9.91 -26.29
CA ARG A 348 2.56 10.10 -26.93
C ARG A 348 3.55 10.92 -26.08
N GLU A 349 3.08 11.89 -25.31
CA GLU A 349 3.93 12.75 -24.48
C GLU A 349 4.47 11.98 -23.29
N SER A 350 3.59 11.26 -22.56
CA SER A 350 3.98 10.36 -21.48
C SER A 350 4.92 9.25 -21.96
N LEU A 351 4.66 8.65 -23.13
CA LEU A 351 5.55 7.64 -23.72
C LEU A 351 6.94 8.22 -24.05
N ALA A 352 6.99 9.42 -24.65
CA ALA A 352 8.26 10.06 -24.99
C ALA A 352 9.07 10.44 -23.74
N ALA A 353 8.41 10.94 -22.69
CA ALA A 353 9.04 11.23 -21.41
C ALA A 353 9.59 9.96 -20.73
N TRP A 354 8.86 8.84 -20.80
CA TRP A 354 9.33 7.55 -20.31
C TRP A 354 10.51 7.00 -21.12
N THR A 355 10.47 7.11 -22.45
CA THR A 355 11.61 6.73 -23.30
C THR A 355 12.85 7.57 -22.98
N GLU A 356 12.71 8.89 -22.82
CA GLU A 356 13.82 9.76 -22.40
C GLU A 356 14.37 9.36 -21.03
N LEU A 357 13.51 9.05 -20.06
CA LEU A 357 13.90 8.53 -18.74
C LEU A 357 14.79 7.29 -18.86
N ARG A 358 14.38 6.27 -19.64
CA ARG A 358 15.15 5.03 -19.80
C ARG A 358 16.54 5.25 -20.44
N HIS A 359 16.69 6.29 -21.24
CA HIS A 359 17.95 6.65 -21.90
C HIS A 359 18.87 7.56 -21.06
N GLN A 360 18.46 7.98 -19.84
CA GLN A 360 19.33 8.73 -18.94
C GLN A 360 20.47 7.84 -18.43
N ALA A 361 21.68 8.39 -18.33
CA ALA A 361 22.85 7.66 -17.84
C ALA A 361 22.64 7.14 -16.40
N GLU A 362 21.88 7.89 -15.60
CA GLU A 362 21.55 7.59 -14.22
C GLU A 362 20.41 6.54 -14.09
N ALA A 363 19.71 6.18 -15.17
CA ALA A 363 18.62 5.20 -15.14
C ALA A 363 19.06 3.79 -14.70
N VAL A 364 20.37 3.50 -14.76
CA VAL A 364 20.96 2.25 -14.27
C VAL A 364 20.82 2.09 -12.74
N PHE A 365 20.58 3.19 -12.01
CA PHE A 365 20.29 3.20 -10.57
C PHE A 365 18.79 3.12 -10.24
N LEU A 366 17.90 3.07 -11.24
CA LEU A 366 16.47 2.84 -11.01
C LEU A 366 16.13 1.37 -11.20
N GLY A 367 15.53 0.75 -10.19
CA GLY A 367 14.80 -0.50 -10.30
C GLY A 367 13.31 -0.25 -10.12
N LEU A 368 12.47 -0.79 -11.00
CA LEU A 368 11.04 -0.92 -10.71
C LEU A 368 10.69 -2.40 -10.67
N ALA A 369 9.82 -2.82 -9.76
CA ALA A 369 9.42 -4.21 -9.61
C ALA A 369 7.89 -4.37 -9.67
N MET A 370 7.41 -5.51 -10.17
CA MET A 370 6.00 -5.94 -10.15
C MET A 370 5.93 -7.47 -10.30
N PRO A 371 4.81 -8.14 -10.01
CA PRO A 371 3.63 -7.72 -9.23
C PRO A 371 3.92 -7.37 -7.76
N ARG A 372 2.85 -6.99 -7.03
CA ARG A 372 2.77 -6.94 -5.57
C ARG A 372 2.88 -8.34 -4.94
N PHE A 373 2.99 -8.42 -3.61
CA PHE A 373 2.97 -9.69 -2.88
C PHE A 373 2.12 -9.63 -1.61
N LEU A 374 1.62 -10.76 -1.12
CA LEU A 374 0.67 -10.82 -0.02
C LEU A 374 1.38 -10.61 1.33
N LEU A 375 0.87 -9.71 2.18
CA LEU A 375 1.49 -9.37 3.48
C LEU A 375 0.90 -10.12 4.69
N ARG A 376 -0.40 -10.45 4.67
CA ARG A 376 -1.09 -11.26 5.70
C ARG A 376 -2.15 -12.15 5.06
N LEU A 377 -2.67 -13.16 5.77
CA LEU A 377 -3.90 -13.81 5.33
C LEU A 377 -5.10 -12.89 5.58
N PRO A 378 -6.24 -13.13 4.89
CA PRO A 378 -7.51 -12.58 5.32
C PRO A 378 -7.92 -13.18 6.68
N TYR A 379 -8.53 -12.36 7.55
CA TYR A 379 -9.03 -12.84 8.85
C TYR A 379 -10.29 -13.70 8.66
N GLY A 380 -10.35 -14.81 9.39
CA GLY A 380 -11.41 -15.80 9.27
C GLY A 380 -11.15 -17.05 10.13
N PRO A 381 -12.18 -17.86 10.43
CA PRO A 381 -12.08 -19.00 11.34
C PRO A 381 -11.16 -20.12 10.83
N ASP A 382 -11.03 -20.26 9.51
CA ASP A 382 -10.17 -21.25 8.85
C ASP A 382 -8.75 -20.70 8.51
N THR A 383 -8.49 -19.41 8.79
CA THR A 383 -7.23 -18.69 8.45
C THR A 383 -6.61 -18.03 9.68
N GLU A 384 -6.83 -16.74 9.89
CA GLU A 384 -6.39 -15.94 11.04
C GLU A 384 -7.65 -15.55 11.86
N PRO A 385 -8.01 -16.32 12.90
CA PRO A 385 -9.22 -16.06 13.69
C PRO A 385 -9.04 -14.89 14.66
N ILE A 386 -10.14 -14.20 14.97
CA ILE A 386 -10.20 -13.10 15.95
C ILE A 386 -11.03 -13.50 17.19
N GLU A 387 -10.94 -12.75 18.29
CA GLU A 387 -11.63 -13.09 19.55
C GLU A 387 -12.92 -12.30 19.82
N GLY A 388 -13.06 -11.08 19.29
CA GLY A 388 -14.10 -10.13 19.72
C GLY A 388 -15.52 -10.44 19.21
N PHE A 389 -15.62 -10.97 17.98
CA PHE A 389 -16.90 -11.30 17.31
C PHE A 389 -16.65 -12.27 16.14
N ASP A 390 -17.71 -12.91 15.65
CA ASP A 390 -17.64 -13.78 14.47
C ASP A 390 -17.33 -12.93 13.23
N PHE A 391 -16.12 -13.06 12.68
CA PHE A 391 -15.63 -12.30 11.54
C PHE A 391 -15.12 -13.21 10.42
N GLU A 392 -15.47 -12.85 9.19
CA GLU A 392 -14.94 -13.41 7.96
C GLU A 392 -14.69 -12.22 7.01
N GLU A 393 -13.42 -11.91 6.77
CA GLU A 393 -13.01 -10.78 5.94
C GLU A 393 -13.37 -11.00 4.46
N MET A 394 -13.36 -12.26 4.00
CA MET A 394 -13.56 -12.63 2.59
C MET A 394 -14.84 -13.45 2.41
N ALA A 395 -15.98 -12.89 2.83
CA ALA A 395 -17.28 -13.56 2.74
C ALA A 395 -17.72 -13.84 1.28
N GLY A 396 -17.42 -15.05 0.78
CA GLY A 396 -17.78 -15.53 -0.55
C GLY A 396 -16.57 -15.81 -1.45
N ASP A 397 -16.69 -15.54 -2.75
CA ASP A 397 -15.55 -15.62 -3.67
C ASP A 397 -14.59 -14.44 -3.40
N PRO A 398 -13.29 -14.66 -3.05
CA PRO A 398 -12.41 -13.58 -2.61
C PRO A 398 -12.12 -12.51 -3.66
N VAL A 399 -12.35 -11.25 -3.33
CA VAL A 399 -12.11 -10.09 -4.20
C VAL A 399 -10.62 -9.75 -4.25
N HIS A 400 -10.04 -9.57 -5.45
CA HIS A 400 -8.60 -9.42 -5.62
C HIS A 400 -8.00 -8.24 -4.82
N GLU A 401 -8.60 -7.05 -4.90
CA GLU A 401 -8.07 -5.84 -4.24
C GLU A 401 -8.38 -5.78 -2.73
N HIS A 402 -9.19 -6.68 -2.19
CA HIS A 402 -9.46 -6.73 -0.75
C HIS A 402 -8.31 -7.39 0.03
N TYR A 403 -7.44 -8.15 -0.65
CA TYR A 403 -6.22 -8.70 -0.06
C TYR A 403 -5.21 -7.58 0.26
N LEU A 404 -4.49 -7.71 1.38
CA LEU A 404 -3.44 -6.74 1.73
C LEU A 404 -2.16 -6.98 0.92
N TRP A 405 -2.08 -6.32 -0.23
CA TRP A 405 -0.92 -6.34 -1.12
C TRP A 405 0.19 -5.38 -0.67
N GLY A 406 1.40 -5.90 -0.53
CA GLY A 406 2.63 -5.17 -0.25
C GLY A 406 3.42 -4.79 -1.50
N ASN A 407 4.15 -3.67 -1.39
CA ASN A 407 5.00 -3.15 -2.44
C ASN A 407 6.24 -4.05 -2.67
N PRO A 408 6.50 -4.55 -3.90
CA PRO A 408 7.59 -5.49 -4.16
C PRO A 408 8.99 -4.93 -3.92
N ALA A 409 9.15 -3.61 -3.75
CA ALA A 409 10.42 -3.03 -3.31
C ALA A 409 10.89 -3.58 -1.94
N PHE A 410 9.97 -3.95 -1.04
CA PHE A 410 10.32 -4.62 0.22
C PHE A 410 10.88 -6.03 0.00
N ALA A 411 10.31 -6.80 -0.94
CA ALA A 411 10.85 -8.10 -1.34
C ALA A 411 12.25 -7.96 -2.00
N CYS A 412 12.43 -6.98 -2.89
CA CYS A 412 13.75 -6.68 -3.48
C CYS A 412 14.78 -6.27 -2.42
N ALA A 413 14.38 -5.49 -1.41
CA ALA A 413 15.25 -5.08 -0.30
C ALA A 413 15.66 -6.27 0.58
N TYR A 414 14.72 -7.16 0.93
CA TYR A 414 15.00 -8.39 1.66
C TYR A 414 16.01 -9.28 0.90
N LEU A 415 15.83 -9.47 -0.42
CA LEU A 415 16.72 -10.29 -1.23
C LEU A 415 18.14 -9.72 -1.34
N LEU A 416 18.28 -8.38 -1.41
CA LEU A 416 19.60 -7.73 -1.39
C LEU A 416 20.25 -7.78 0.01
N ALA A 417 19.45 -7.57 1.06
CA ALA A 417 19.90 -7.69 2.45
C ALA A 417 20.42 -9.09 2.75
N GLU A 418 19.68 -10.14 2.40
CA GLU A 418 20.06 -11.54 2.62
C GLU A 418 21.28 -11.96 1.78
N ALA A 419 21.45 -11.40 0.57
CA ALA A 419 22.69 -11.55 -0.19
C ALA A 419 23.89 -10.86 0.49
N PHE A 420 23.70 -9.69 1.09
CA PHE A 420 24.72 -9.02 1.90
C PHE A 420 25.08 -9.84 3.16
N THR A 421 24.09 -10.36 3.89
CA THR A 421 24.31 -11.22 5.07
C THR A 421 25.18 -12.44 4.76
N ARG A 422 25.02 -13.02 3.56
CA ARG A 422 25.78 -14.20 3.12
C ARG A 422 27.20 -13.89 2.62
N SER A 423 27.38 -12.79 1.91
CA SER A 423 28.56 -12.53 1.08
C SER A 423 29.28 -11.21 1.42
N GLY A 424 28.75 -10.40 2.34
CA GLY A 424 29.20 -9.04 2.60
C GLY A 424 29.19 -8.19 1.33
N TRP A 425 30.17 -7.30 1.17
CA TRP A 425 30.33 -6.50 -0.05
C TRP A 425 30.83 -7.28 -1.29
N ASP A 426 31.21 -8.55 -1.14
CA ASP A 426 31.47 -9.44 -2.28
C ASP A 426 30.15 -10.04 -2.87
N MET A 427 28.98 -9.65 -2.31
CA MET A 427 27.64 -10.03 -2.76
C MET A 427 27.36 -9.72 -4.24
N ARG A 428 26.40 -10.45 -4.81
CA ARG A 428 25.85 -10.17 -6.14
C ARG A 428 24.32 -10.18 -6.09
N PRO A 429 23.64 -9.19 -6.71
CA PRO A 429 22.20 -9.25 -6.92
C PRO A 429 21.81 -10.55 -7.63
N GLY A 430 20.90 -11.31 -7.02
CA GLY A 430 20.46 -12.61 -7.51
C GLY A 430 21.29 -13.82 -7.05
N GLU A 431 22.18 -13.67 -6.06
CA GLU A 431 22.62 -14.81 -5.23
C GLU A 431 21.46 -15.41 -4.43
N VAL A 432 20.49 -14.57 -4.07
CA VAL A 432 19.24 -14.92 -3.40
C VAL A 432 18.12 -14.32 -4.24
N ASN A 433 17.17 -15.16 -4.67
CA ASN A 433 16.04 -14.75 -5.53
C ASN A 433 14.68 -15.12 -4.94
N ASP A 434 14.65 -16.03 -3.95
CA ASP A 434 13.43 -16.62 -3.43
C ASP A 434 13.03 -15.97 -2.09
N VAL A 435 11.78 -15.51 -2.03
CA VAL A 435 11.09 -15.07 -0.83
C VAL A 435 10.17 -16.20 -0.41
N GLU A 436 10.64 -17.01 0.54
CA GLU A 436 9.94 -18.19 1.06
C GLU A 436 8.97 -17.80 2.19
N SER A 437 8.03 -18.70 2.54
CA SER A 437 7.09 -18.52 3.65
C SER A 437 6.28 -17.23 3.59
N LEU A 438 5.75 -16.90 2.40
CA LEU A 438 4.72 -15.88 2.23
C LEU A 438 3.32 -16.42 2.59
N PRO A 439 2.38 -15.55 3.01
CA PRO A 439 0.99 -15.95 3.21
C PRO A 439 0.40 -16.63 1.96
N LEU A 440 -0.27 -17.77 2.17
CA LEU A 440 -0.81 -18.60 1.11
C LEU A 440 -2.28 -18.94 1.39
N HIS A 441 -3.19 -18.08 0.93
CA HIS A 441 -4.62 -18.29 1.16
C HIS A 441 -5.17 -19.42 0.26
N VAL A 442 -5.84 -20.40 0.88
CA VAL A 442 -6.49 -21.52 0.21
C VAL A 442 -8.00 -21.43 0.45
N PHE A 443 -8.78 -21.31 -0.61
CA PHE A 443 -10.22 -21.06 -0.55
C PHE A 443 -11.01 -21.98 -1.49
N PRO A 444 -12.28 -22.29 -1.19
CA PRO A 444 -13.15 -23.01 -2.11
C PRO A 444 -13.68 -22.07 -3.21
N GLU A 445 -13.55 -22.46 -4.48
CA GLU A 445 -14.18 -21.77 -5.62
C GLU A 445 -14.91 -22.81 -6.47
N GLN A 446 -16.23 -22.62 -6.70
CA GLN A 446 -17.08 -23.55 -7.47
C GLN A 446 -17.03 -25.03 -7.04
N GLY A 447 -16.64 -25.31 -5.79
CA GLY A 447 -16.52 -26.66 -5.23
C GLY A 447 -15.13 -27.30 -5.38
N GLU A 448 -14.16 -26.59 -5.97
CA GLU A 448 -12.75 -26.99 -6.01
C GLU A 448 -11.93 -26.13 -5.04
N SER A 449 -10.89 -26.73 -4.43
CA SER A 449 -9.93 -25.95 -3.63
C SER A 449 -8.97 -25.21 -4.56
N ARG A 450 -8.87 -23.89 -4.38
CA ARG A 450 -7.93 -23.03 -5.09
C ARG A 450 -6.97 -22.34 -4.14
N VAL A 451 -5.82 -21.97 -4.69
CA VAL A 451 -4.73 -21.30 -3.97
C VAL A 451 -4.55 -19.91 -4.57
N LYS A 452 -4.61 -18.87 -3.73
CA LYS A 452 -4.26 -17.52 -4.13
C LYS A 452 -2.74 -17.41 -4.32
N PRO A 453 -2.23 -16.95 -5.47
CA PRO A 453 -0.80 -16.73 -5.66
C PRO A 453 -0.24 -15.71 -4.66
N CYS A 454 0.93 -15.99 -4.06
CA CYS A 454 1.54 -15.13 -3.05
C CYS A 454 2.14 -13.83 -3.65
N ALA A 455 2.54 -13.83 -4.92
CA ALA A 455 2.92 -12.63 -5.67
C ALA A 455 1.81 -12.21 -6.65
N GLU A 456 0.64 -11.84 -6.11
CA GLU A 456 -0.56 -11.29 -6.78
C GLU A 456 -1.28 -12.22 -7.76
N ILE A 457 -0.54 -12.72 -8.76
CA ILE A 457 -0.98 -13.60 -9.84
C ILE A 457 0.03 -14.73 -10.13
N LEU A 458 -0.41 -15.70 -10.93
CA LEU A 458 0.48 -16.69 -11.52
C LEU A 458 0.86 -16.24 -12.93
N LEU A 459 2.04 -15.62 -13.06
CA LEU A 459 2.59 -15.19 -14.34
C LEU A 459 2.90 -16.38 -15.27
N THR A 460 2.75 -16.16 -16.57
CA THR A 460 3.33 -17.02 -17.62
C THR A 460 4.74 -16.54 -17.97
N ASP A 461 5.54 -17.42 -18.60
CA ASP A 461 6.87 -17.05 -19.10
C ASP A 461 6.79 -15.84 -20.07
N GLU A 462 5.79 -15.82 -20.96
CA GLU A 462 5.54 -14.71 -21.90
C GLU A 462 5.22 -13.39 -21.19
N ALA A 463 4.39 -13.44 -20.14
CA ALA A 463 4.07 -12.25 -19.33
C ALA A 463 5.33 -11.74 -18.58
N ALA A 464 6.15 -12.65 -18.06
CA ALA A 464 7.40 -12.32 -17.39
C ALA A 464 8.44 -11.70 -18.34
N ASP A 465 8.57 -12.23 -19.56
CA ASP A 465 9.46 -11.70 -20.60
C ASP A 465 9.06 -10.28 -21.01
N ILE A 466 7.76 -10.00 -21.22
CA ILE A 466 7.25 -8.66 -21.57
C ILE A 466 7.58 -7.64 -20.45
N ILE A 467 7.41 -8.01 -19.18
CA ILE A 467 7.76 -7.17 -18.02
C ILE A 467 9.28 -6.90 -17.99
N MET A 468 10.10 -7.94 -18.19
CA MET A 468 11.56 -7.81 -18.20
C MET A 468 12.09 -6.94 -19.35
N ASP A 469 11.53 -7.08 -20.56
CA ASP A 469 11.92 -6.27 -21.72
C ASP A 469 11.56 -4.78 -21.55
N ALA A 470 10.49 -4.48 -20.81
CA ALA A 470 10.11 -3.12 -20.40
C ALA A 470 11.07 -2.48 -19.37
N GLY A 471 12.08 -3.21 -18.88
CA GLY A 471 13.03 -2.71 -17.87
C GLY A 471 12.58 -2.98 -16.42
N ILE A 472 11.51 -3.74 -16.21
CA ILE A 472 10.92 -3.98 -14.89
C ILE A 472 11.37 -5.34 -14.34
N MET A 473 11.60 -5.41 -13.03
CA MET A 473 11.98 -6.63 -12.31
C MET A 473 10.72 -7.44 -11.96
N THR A 474 10.68 -8.69 -12.41
CA THR A 474 9.50 -9.56 -12.27
C THR A 474 9.54 -10.41 -11.01
N LEU A 475 8.53 -10.34 -10.15
CA LEU A 475 8.34 -11.19 -8.96
C LEU A 475 7.29 -12.29 -9.24
N ALA A 476 7.72 -13.51 -9.54
CA ALA A 476 6.85 -14.59 -9.97
C ALA A 476 6.52 -15.58 -8.83
N THR A 477 5.24 -15.89 -8.62
CA THR A 477 4.81 -16.97 -7.71
C THR A 477 5.30 -18.33 -8.21
N LEU A 478 5.99 -19.11 -7.36
CA LEU A 478 6.24 -20.52 -7.62
C LEU A 478 4.94 -21.31 -7.39
N LYS A 479 4.41 -21.91 -8.46
CA LYS A 479 3.05 -22.49 -8.50
C LYS A 479 2.78 -23.47 -7.35
N ASN A 480 1.67 -23.25 -6.65
CA ASN A 480 1.19 -24.04 -5.50
C ASN A 480 2.17 -24.07 -4.30
N THR A 481 2.96 -23.01 -4.11
CA THR A 481 3.83 -22.83 -2.94
C THR A 481 3.67 -21.44 -2.35
N ASP A 482 4.17 -21.28 -1.13
CA ASP A 482 4.31 -20.05 -0.35
C ASP A 482 5.55 -19.22 -0.77
N THR A 483 6.11 -19.48 -1.96
CA THR A 483 7.39 -18.88 -2.39
C THR A 483 7.22 -18.00 -3.63
N ALA A 484 7.74 -16.78 -3.59
CA ALA A 484 7.86 -15.89 -4.74
C ALA A 484 9.32 -15.72 -5.17
N ARG A 485 9.60 -15.77 -6.46
CA ARG A 485 10.93 -15.64 -7.05
C ARG A 485 11.07 -14.31 -7.81
N LEU A 486 12.02 -13.48 -7.43
CA LEU A 486 12.49 -12.40 -8.30
C LEU A 486 13.28 -13.02 -9.46
N VAL A 487 12.83 -12.82 -10.70
CA VAL A 487 13.43 -13.51 -11.86
C VAL A 487 14.88 -13.06 -12.09
N ARG A 488 15.14 -11.75 -11.96
CA ARG A 488 16.48 -11.15 -11.90
C ARG A 488 16.42 -9.71 -11.40
N PHE A 489 17.52 -9.23 -10.86
CA PHE A 489 17.74 -7.79 -10.67
C PHE A 489 18.15 -7.14 -12.00
N GLN A 490 17.44 -6.09 -12.40
CA GLN A 490 17.73 -5.30 -13.60
C GLN A 490 17.37 -3.84 -13.34
N SER A 491 17.97 -2.93 -14.10
CA SER A 491 17.61 -1.52 -14.08
C SER A 491 16.53 -1.21 -15.13
N LEU A 492 15.90 -0.05 -14.96
CA LEU A 492 14.92 0.52 -15.90
C LEU A 492 15.58 0.97 -17.23
N ALA A 493 16.90 1.09 -17.26
CA ALA A 493 17.66 1.68 -18.37
C ALA A 493 17.47 0.96 -19.71
N GLU A 494 17.65 1.72 -20.78
CA GLU A 494 17.71 1.23 -22.16
C GLU A 494 19.06 1.64 -22.79
N PRO A 495 19.91 0.68 -23.22
CA PRO A 495 19.71 -0.77 -23.24
C PRO A 495 19.66 -1.40 -21.84
N LEU A 496 18.95 -2.54 -21.75
CA LEU A 496 18.78 -3.30 -20.51
C LEU A 496 20.13 -3.65 -19.87
N SER A 497 20.24 -3.42 -18.56
CA SER A 497 21.44 -3.68 -17.77
C SER A 497 21.08 -4.14 -16.35
N GLY A 498 22.06 -4.70 -15.63
CA GLY A 498 21.88 -5.02 -14.21
C GLY A 498 21.66 -3.76 -13.37
N LEU A 499 21.01 -3.91 -12.21
CA LEU A 499 20.82 -2.80 -11.28
C LEU A 499 22.17 -2.34 -10.70
N ALA A 500 22.52 -1.07 -10.93
CA ALA A 500 23.75 -0.48 -10.41
C ALA A 500 23.68 -0.28 -8.89
N GLY A 501 24.81 -0.44 -8.22
CA GLY A 501 24.93 -0.29 -6.77
C GLY A 501 26.36 -0.61 -6.32
N ARG A 502 26.61 -0.51 -5.01
CA ARG A 502 27.93 -0.67 -4.39
C ARG A 502 28.54 -2.08 -4.51
N TRP A 503 27.71 -3.08 -4.81
CA TRP A 503 28.10 -4.45 -5.13
C TRP A 503 28.71 -4.61 -6.54
N VAL A 504 28.66 -3.58 -7.39
CA VAL A 504 29.29 -3.60 -8.72
C VAL A 504 30.74 -3.12 -8.57
N PRO A 505 31.77 -3.93 -8.90
CA PRO A 505 33.15 -3.48 -8.87
C PRO A 505 33.39 -2.29 -9.81
N ALA A 506 34.13 -1.29 -9.32
CA ALA A 506 34.50 -0.06 -10.05
C ALA A 506 35.57 -0.28 -11.13
#